data_AF-A0A383E8J5-F1
#
_entry.id   AF-A0A383E8J5-F1
#
_cell.length_a   1.000
_cell.length_b   1.000
_cell.length_c   1.000
_cell.angle_alpha   90.00
_cell.angle_beta   90.00
_cell.angle_gamma   90.00
#
_symmetry.space_group_name_H-M   'P 1'
#
loop_
_entity.id
_entity.type
_entity.pdbx_description
1 polymer ?
#
loop_
_entity_poly.entity_id
_entity_poly.type
_entity_poly.pdbx_seq_one_letter_code
_entity_poly.pdbx_strand_id
1 'polypeptide(L)'
;MRNSFTAIVAGFVLTFALAVAATQVTAQAVQSAEPFKVATFTVDGQQLIGLVLRDQLVVEIDAANDNLEQNPAYPEMAMPDDMLG
;
A
#
# COMPACT_ATOMS: atom_id res chain seq x y z
N MET A 1 23.62 40.75 -15.06
CA MET A 1 23.88 39.38 -15.59
C MET A 1 24.22 38.38 -14.47
N ARG A 2 25.13 38.69 -13.53
CA ARG A 2 25.54 37.75 -12.46
C ARG A 2 24.41 37.33 -11.49
N ASN A 3 23.51 38.24 -11.14
CA ASN A 3 22.41 37.99 -10.19
C ASN A 3 21.22 37.25 -10.82
N SER A 4 21.06 37.35 -12.15
CA SER A 4 20.00 36.69 -12.92
C SER A 4 20.29 35.20 -13.08
N PHE A 5 21.57 34.86 -13.28
CA PHE A 5 22.03 33.48 -13.43
C PHE A 5 21.89 32.70 -12.12
N THR A 6 22.23 33.31 -10.99
CA THR A 6 22.06 32.71 -9.66
C THR A 6 20.60 32.47 -9.30
N ALA A 7 19.69 33.35 -9.71
CA ALA A 7 18.25 33.19 -9.47
C ALA A 7 17.65 32.02 -10.26
N ILE A 8 18.08 31.82 -11.52
CA ILE A 8 17.63 30.70 -12.36
C ILE A 8 18.16 29.37 -11.80
N VAL A 9 19.43 29.32 -11.41
CA VAL A 9 20.02 28.11 -10.81
C VAL A 9 19.34 27.77 -9.49
N ALA A 10 19.08 28.76 -8.62
CA ALA A 10 18.38 28.55 -7.37
C ALA A 10 16.94 28.06 -7.58
N GLY A 11 16.22 28.61 -8.57
CA GLY A 11 14.90 28.15 -8.95
C GLY A 11 14.91 26.69 -9.42
N PHE A 12 15.86 26.33 -10.28
CA PHE A 12 16.00 24.96 -10.79
C PHE A 12 16.34 23.95 -9.68
N VAL A 13 17.24 24.32 -8.76
CA VAL A 13 17.58 23.49 -7.58
C VAL A 13 16.38 23.30 -6.67
N LEU A 14 15.57 24.34 -6.45
CA LEU A 14 14.37 24.26 -5.62
C LEU A 14 13.30 23.36 -6.25
N THR A 15 13.05 23.51 -7.56
CA THR A 15 12.09 22.66 -8.28
C THR A 15 12.54 21.20 -8.30
N PHE A 16 13.83 20.94 -8.50
CA PHE A 16 14.38 19.59 -8.46
C PHE A 16 14.29 18.97 -7.05
N ALA A 17 14.60 19.73 -6.00
CA ALA A 17 14.48 19.25 -4.62
C ALA A 17 13.03 18.89 -4.24
N LEU A 18 12.04 19.68 -4.68
CA LEU A 18 10.62 19.40 -4.47
C LEU A 18 10.15 18.16 -5.23
N ALA A 19 10.66 17.94 -6.45
CA ALA A 19 10.33 16.74 -7.24
C ALA A 19 10.89 15.45 -6.61
N VAL A 20 12.11 15.51 -6.03
CA VAL A 20 12.72 14.35 -5.35
C VAL A 20 12.00 14.03 -4.04
N ALA A 21 11.55 15.04 -3.28
CA ALA A 21 10.80 14.82 -2.04
C ALA A 21 9.48 14.05 -2.24
N ALA A 22 8.83 14.21 -3.39
CA ALA A 22 7.58 13.50 -3.71
C ALA A 22 7.77 11.99 -3.99
N THR A 23 9.01 11.52 -4.17
CA THR A 23 9.31 10.11 -4.52
C THR A 23 9.67 9.23 -3.32
N GLN A 24 9.57 9.74 -2.10
CA GLN A 24 9.78 8.97 -0.88
C GLN A 24 8.53 8.13 -0.55
N VAL A 25 8.19 7.22 -1.48
CA VAL A 25 7.34 6.08 -1.19
C VAL A 25 8.14 5.20 -0.24
N THR A 26 7.95 5.39 1.06
CA THR A 26 8.52 4.49 2.07
C THR A 26 8.03 3.09 1.73
N ALA A 27 8.97 2.21 1.40
CA ALA A 27 8.70 0.79 1.21
C ALA A 27 7.79 0.32 2.35
N GLN A 28 6.60 -0.14 1.99
CA GLN A 28 5.68 -0.80 2.90
C GLN A 28 6.48 -1.88 3.61
N ALA A 29 6.26 -2.04 4.92
CA ALA A 29 7.02 -3.00 5.71
C ALA A 29 6.97 -4.36 5.02
N VAL A 30 8.12 -4.81 4.49
CA VAL A 30 8.27 -6.09 3.80
C VAL A 30 8.05 -7.26 4.78
N GLN A 31 8.11 -6.97 6.07
CA GLN A 31 7.87 -7.90 7.15
C GLN A 31 6.57 -7.56 7.87
N SER A 32 5.75 -8.59 8.13
CA SER A 32 4.56 -8.43 8.96
C SER A 32 4.92 -7.91 10.35
N ALA A 33 4.15 -6.93 10.84
CA ALA A 33 4.35 -6.36 12.18
C ALA A 33 3.96 -7.34 13.28
N GLU A 34 3.00 -8.24 13.01
CA GLU A 34 2.56 -9.27 13.93
C GLU A 34 2.15 -10.56 13.19
N PRO A 35 2.11 -11.72 13.87
CA PRO A 35 1.63 -12.96 13.27
C PRO A 35 0.13 -12.90 12.93
N PHE A 36 -0.25 -13.55 11.84
CA PHE A 36 -1.64 -13.71 11.41
C PHE A 36 -1.90 -15.14 10.94
N LYS A 37 -3.18 -15.52 10.86
CA LYS A 37 -3.65 -16.78 10.24
C LYS A 37 -4.51 -16.44 9.03
N VAL A 38 -4.51 -17.30 8.01
CA VAL A 38 -5.51 -17.26 6.94
C VAL A 38 -6.60 -18.27 7.28
N ALA A 39 -7.86 -17.86 7.22
CA ALA A 39 -8.98 -18.74 7.53
C ALA A 39 -10.24 -18.32 6.75
N THR A 40 -11.19 -19.25 6.62
CA THR A 40 -12.53 -18.95 6.13
C THR A 40 -13.46 -18.63 7.29
N PHE A 41 -14.40 -17.70 7.10
CA PHE A 41 -15.44 -17.36 8.06
C PHE A 41 -16.76 -17.05 7.35
N THR A 42 -17.87 -17.01 8.10
CA THR A 42 -19.20 -16.72 7.53
C THR A 42 -19.73 -15.38 8.03
N VAL A 43 -20.12 -14.51 7.10
CA VAL A 43 -20.84 -13.26 7.38
C VAL A 43 -22.10 -13.26 6.54
N ASP A 44 -23.26 -13.02 7.16
CA ASP A 44 -24.56 -12.99 6.47
C ASP A 44 -24.86 -14.21 5.57
N GLY A 45 -24.33 -15.37 5.95
CA GLY A 45 -24.49 -16.63 5.19
C GLY A 45 -23.52 -16.80 4.00
N GLN A 46 -22.65 -15.83 3.75
CA GLN A 46 -21.59 -15.93 2.74
C GLN A 46 -20.29 -16.38 3.40
N GLN A 47 -19.59 -17.34 2.79
CA GLN A 47 -18.26 -17.75 3.21
C GLN A 47 -17.22 -16.83 2.59
N LEU A 48 -16.35 -16.25 3.43
CA LEU A 48 -15.33 -15.28 3.06
C LEU A 48 -13.96 -15.75 3.57
N ILE A 49 -12.88 -15.20 3.00
CA ILE A 49 -11.50 -15.48 3.41
C ILE A 49 -10.95 -14.27 4.16
N GLY A 50 -10.26 -14.51 5.28
CA GLY A 50 -9.79 -13.46 6.18
C GLY A 50 -8.42 -13.69 6.76
N LEU A 51 -7.74 -12.58 7.08
CA LEU A 51 -6.57 -12.57 7.97
C LEU A 51 -7.05 -12.43 9.41
N VAL A 52 -6.74 -13.41 10.24
CA VAL A 52 -7.06 -13.43 11.67
C VAL A 52 -5.86 -12.96 12.48
N LEU A 53 -6.02 -11.84 13.17
CA LEU A 53 -5.03 -11.24 14.06
C LEU A 53 -5.43 -11.51 15.52
N ARG A 54 -4.47 -12.02 16.31
CA ARG A 54 -4.63 -12.26 17.75
C ARG A 54 -5.86 -13.09 18.14
N ASP A 55 -6.37 -13.91 17.20
CA ASP A 55 -7.59 -14.70 17.35
C ASP A 55 -8.85 -13.89 17.70
N GLN A 56 -8.87 -12.59 17.37
CA GLN A 56 -9.96 -11.67 17.75
C GLN A 56 -10.38 -10.73 16.64
N LEU A 57 -9.45 -10.30 15.79
CA LEU A 57 -9.72 -9.36 14.72
C LEU A 57 -9.62 -10.08 13.39
N VAL A 58 -10.58 -9.84 12.51
CA VAL A 58 -10.62 -10.42 11.17
C VAL A 58 -10.59 -9.28 10.15
N VAL A 59 -9.62 -9.34 9.25
CA VAL A 59 -9.56 -8.50 8.06
C VAL A 59 -10.05 -9.34 6.90
N GLU A 60 -11.19 -8.99 6.31
CA GLU A 60 -11.73 -9.62 5.11
C GLU A 60 -10.85 -9.23 3.91
N ILE A 61 -10.34 -10.23 3.18
CA ILE A 61 -9.26 -10.01 2.20
C ILE A 61 -9.78 -9.35 0.93
N ASP A 62 -10.97 -9.73 0.43
CA ASP A 62 -11.51 -9.18 -0.82
C ASP A 62 -11.77 -7.68 -0.69
N ALA A 63 -12.50 -7.26 0.35
CA ALA A 63 -12.77 -5.86 0.63
C ALA A 63 -11.52 -5.06 0.98
N ALA A 64 -10.52 -5.69 1.62
CA ALA A 64 -9.24 -5.04 1.87
C ALA A 64 -8.45 -4.80 0.57
N ASN A 65 -8.46 -5.76 -0.36
CA ASN A 65 -7.85 -5.61 -1.67
C ASN A 65 -8.58 -4.55 -2.51
N ASP A 66 -9.92 -4.60 -2.57
CA ASP A 66 -10.75 -3.58 -3.25
C ASP A 66 -10.43 -2.16 -2.74
N ASN A 67 -10.16 -2.01 -1.44
CA ASN A 67 -9.76 -0.72 -0.89
C ASN A 67 -8.33 -0.34 -1.28
N LEU A 68 -7.40 -1.29 -1.26
CA LEU A 68 -5.99 -1.08 -1.58
C LEU A 68 -5.80 -0.70 -3.06
N GLU A 69 -6.52 -1.36 -3.95
CA GLU A 69 -6.44 -1.22 -5.41
C GLU A 69 -7.06 0.08 -5.93
N GLN A 70 -7.80 0.83 -5.09
CA GLN A 70 -8.20 2.20 -5.41
C GLN A 70 -7.01 3.15 -5.54
N ASN A 71 -5.87 2.81 -4.94
CA ASN A 71 -4.64 3.56 -5.11
C ASN A 71 -3.86 3.02 -6.33
N PRO A 72 -3.59 3.83 -7.37
CA PRO A 72 -2.87 3.40 -8.57
C PRO A 72 -1.46 2.84 -8.33
N ALA A 73 -0.88 3.06 -7.14
CA ALA A 73 0.37 2.43 -6.74
C ALA A 73 0.25 0.91 -6.49
N TYR A 74 -0.97 0.39 -6.35
CA TYR A 74 -1.27 -1.01 -6.12
C TYR A 74 -2.13 -1.54 -7.28
N PRO A 75 -1.54 -2.27 -8.23
CA PRO A 75 -2.29 -2.87 -9.31
C PRO A 75 -3.20 -3.99 -8.78
N GLU A 76 -4.29 -4.23 -9.49
CA GLU A 76 -5.17 -5.37 -9.24
C GLU A 76 -4.39 -6.68 -9.27
N MET A 77 -4.60 -7.52 -8.26
CA MET A 77 -4.01 -8.85 -8.18
C MET A 77 -5.08 -9.92 -7.99
N ALA A 78 -5.14 -10.85 -8.93
CA ALA A 78 -6.03 -12.01 -8.81
C ALA A 78 -5.66 -12.83 -7.57
N MET A 79 -6.65 -13.06 -6.70
CA MET A 79 -6.49 -13.96 -5.57
C MET A 79 -6.25 -15.39 -6.08
N PRO A 80 -5.28 -16.12 -5.52
CA PRO A 80 -5.09 -17.54 -5.83
C PRO A 80 -6.36 -18.37 -5.56
N ASP A 81 -6.60 -19.39 -6.39
CA ASP A 81 -7.70 -20.33 -6.22
C ASP A 81 -7.60 -21.10 -4.88
N ASP A 82 -6.38 -21.33 -4.40
CA ASP A 82 -6.10 -21.98 -3.13
C ASP A 82 -5.29 -21.04 -2.20
N MET A 83 -5.99 -20.50 -1.21
CA MET A 83 -5.44 -19.60 -0.20
C MET A 83 -4.97 -20.33 1.07
N LEU A 84 -5.24 -21.63 1.20
CA LEU A 84 -4.97 -22.41 2.41
C LEU A 84 -3.84 -23.44 2.22
N GLY A 85 -3.54 -23.81 0.98
CA GLY A 85 -2.40 -24.67 0.59
C GLY A 85 -2.64 -26.16 0.69
#